data_AF-A0A0C9URY7-F1
#
_entry.id   AF-A0A0C9URY7-F1
#
_cell.length_a   1.000
_cell.length_b   1.000
_cell.length_c   1.000
_cell.angle_alpha   90.00
_cell.angle_beta   90.00
_cell.angle_gamma   90.00
#
_symmetry.space_group_name_H-M   'P 1'
#
loop_
_entity.id
_entity.type
_entity.pdbx_description
1 polymer ?
#
loop_
_entity_poly.entity_id
_entity_poly.type
_entity_poly.pdbx_seq_one_letter_code
_entity_poly.pdbx_strand_id
1 'polypeptide(L)'
;MTICAYTLHQPTTVSNQTSHSPATGVDECVQDGNILGGNLGASADKDLGWREASFLAAKAAGCGNGFARSLRAWVWDYLEDETSLPNSEYGNQKLQIHDEAIAQEIQLHLQSLKKKYFTAMDIVRFLDQPEVKARLKFPRTPTEHTCWSWLYAMEYHFSKSSKGMYIHGHECEDVVEYCQNIFLPQWAELEPRMMKWSANDDVTIPDLHHIGEKQVILVTHDESRFYANDRRAKRWLHSSEKPEPVGKELGWLKSKDGTRKTCILFKAGTNRDGYFNCEDLCSQVLVAINLFEEHFPGGSTVAAFGFDNAHGHQKHPDNALSARHMPKKTQHWWGTSGKCIMRNGILPDGTPQDFYYPDNHPQYPGLFN
;
A
#
# COMPACT_ATOMS: atom_id res chain seq x y z
N MET A 1 -8.98 -17.90 3.47
CA MET A 1 -7.91 -18.85 3.08
C MET A 1 -6.67 -18.03 2.79
N THR A 2 -5.52 -18.40 3.38
CA THR A 2 -4.25 -17.69 3.21
C THR A 2 -3.32 -18.58 2.39
N ILE A 3 -2.79 -18.02 1.31
CA ILE A 3 -1.80 -18.64 0.43
C ILE A 3 -0.55 -17.78 0.57
N CYS A 4 0.57 -18.37 0.92
CA CYS A 4 1.87 -17.70 0.87
C CYS A 4 2.55 -18.04 -0.45
N ALA A 5 3.22 -17.07 -1.04
CA ALA A 5 4.17 -17.27 -2.12
C ALA A 5 5.55 -16.86 -1.63
N TYR A 6 6.51 -17.77 -1.74
CA TYR A 6 7.92 -17.47 -1.55
C TYR A 6 8.55 -17.35 -2.91
N THR A 7 9.19 -16.22 -3.18
CA THR A 7 9.55 -15.84 -4.55
C THR A 7 10.99 -15.35 -4.61
N LEU A 8 11.78 -15.93 -5.51
CA LEU A 8 13.05 -15.37 -5.97
C LEU A 8 12.79 -14.58 -7.25
N HIS A 9 13.09 -13.30 -7.20
CA HIS A 9 12.92 -12.35 -8.28
C HIS A 9 14.25 -12.03 -8.93
N GLN A 10 14.22 -11.84 -10.25
CA GLN A 10 15.21 -10.99 -10.89
C GLN A 10 14.61 -9.58 -10.94
N PRO A 11 15.31 -8.55 -10.44
CA PRO A 11 14.80 -7.20 -10.45
C PRO A 11 14.66 -6.69 -11.89
N THR A 12 13.42 -6.54 -12.34
CA THR A 12 13.01 -5.39 -13.14
C THR A 12 12.76 -4.24 -12.17
N THR A 13 13.83 -3.64 -11.64
CA THR A 13 13.68 -2.50 -10.72
C THR A 13 13.90 -1.21 -11.49
N VAL A 14 12.79 -0.58 -11.86
CA VAL A 14 12.73 0.84 -12.21
C VAL A 14 13.22 1.64 -10.99
N SER A 15 14.22 2.48 -11.19
CA SER A 15 14.81 3.29 -10.13
C SER A 15 13.76 4.20 -9.49
N ASN A 16 13.62 4.12 -8.17
CA ASN A 16 12.99 5.18 -7.39
C ASN A 16 14.01 6.30 -7.26
N GLN A 17 13.95 7.31 -8.13
CA GLN A 17 14.55 8.60 -7.83
C GLN A 17 13.54 9.50 -7.13
N THR A 18 13.89 9.84 -5.90
CA THR A 18 13.40 10.98 -5.14
C THR A 18 13.76 12.26 -5.92
N SER A 19 12.76 12.95 -6.47
CA SER A 19 12.92 14.33 -6.92
C SER A 19 12.06 15.25 -6.04
N HIS A 20 12.75 16.00 -5.18
CA HIS A 20 12.23 17.28 -4.71
C HIS A 20 12.12 18.21 -5.92
N SER A 21 10.98 18.87 -6.08
CA SER A 21 10.86 20.07 -6.91
C SER A 21 9.90 21.04 -6.22
N PRO A 22 10.30 22.31 -6.01
CA PRO A 22 9.43 23.34 -5.45
C PRO A 22 8.44 23.80 -6.51
N ALA A 23 7.16 23.78 -6.14
CA ALA A 23 6.08 24.31 -6.96
C ALA A 23 6.07 25.84 -6.91
N THR A 24 6.36 26.47 -8.04
CA THR A 24 5.89 27.83 -8.36
C THR A 24 5.59 27.85 -9.85
N GLY A 25 4.30 27.82 -10.18
CA GLY A 25 3.77 27.94 -11.53
C GLY A 25 2.32 28.39 -11.39
N VAL A 26 2.11 29.68 -11.63
CA VAL A 26 0.84 30.38 -11.57
C VAL A 26 0.14 30.10 -12.90
N ASP A 27 -0.94 29.32 -12.90
CA ASP A 27 -1.76 29.12 -14.09
C ASP A 27 -2.87 30.18 -14.14
N GLU A 28 -2.70 31.15 -15.04
CA GLU A 28 -3.76 32.01 -15.56
C GLU A 28 -4.69 31.19 -16.46
N CYS A 29 -5.93 30.96 -16.01
CA CYS A 29 -6.98 30.43 -16.87
C CYS A 29 -7.51 31.52 -17.81
N VAL A 30 -7.17 31.41 -19.10
CA VAL A 30 -7.84 32.08 -20.20
C VAL A 30 -9.22 31.42 -20.41
N GLN A 31 -10.30 32.19 -20.22
CA GLN A 31 -11.65 31.77 -20.57
C GLN A 31 -11.96 32.21 -22.01
N ASP A 32 -12.04 31.24 -22.92
CA ASP A 32 -12.59 31.44 -24.26
C ASP A 32 -14.12 31.65 -24.18
N GLY A 33 -14.53 32.92 -24.22
CA GLY A 33 -15.92 33.33 -24.35
C GLY A 33 -16.40 33.22 -25.79
N ASN A 34 -17.26 32.25 -26.07
CA ASN A 34 -18.00 32.16 -27.33
C ASN A 34 -19.47 32.53 -27.08
N ILE A 35 -19.77 33.84 -27.10
CA ILE A 35 -21.15 34.35 -27.04
C ILE A 35 -21.64 34.60 -28.47
N LEU A 36 -22.58 33.78 -28.91
CA LEU A 36 -23.35 33.99 -30.12
C LEU A 36 -24.22 35.25 -29.94
N GLY A 37 -23.83 36.32 -30.63
CA GLY A 37 -24.56 37.59 -30.67
C GLY A 37 -25.93 37.45 -31.32
N GLY A 38 -26.98 37.42 -30.48
CA GLY A 38 -28.35 37.72 -30.87
C GLY A 38 -28.58 39.22 -30.82
N ASN A 39 -28.51 39.86 -31.98
CA ASN A 39 -28.77 41.28 -32.18
C ASN A 39 -30.26 41.62 -31.92
N LEU A 40 -30.57 42.29 -30.82
CA LEU A 40 -31.80 43.08 -30.67
C LEU A 40 -31.39 44.44 -30.10
N GLY A 41 -31.24 45.41 -31.01
CA GLY A 41 -30.92 46.79 -30.66
C GLY A 41 -32.03 47.41 -29.81
N ALA A 42 -31.72 47.72 -28.56
CA ALA A 42 -32.49 48.64 -27.75
C ALA A 42 -31.81 50.01 -27.82
N SER A 43 -32.30 50.84 -28.73
CA SER A 43 -32.10 52.28 -28.73
C SER A 43 -32.50 52.83 -27.37
N ALA A 44 -31.55 53.37 -26.61
CA ALA A 44 -31.82 54.12 -25.40
C ALA A 44 -32.39 55.49 -25.78
N ASP A 45 -33.72 55.60 -25.87
CA ASP A 45 -34.38 56.89 -25.68
C ASP A 45 -35.87 56.74 -25.29
N LYS A 46 -36.30 57.63 -24.38
CA LYS A 46 -37.66 57.91 -23.86
C LYS A 46 -38.19 57.04 -22.72
N ASP A 47 -38.29 57.65 -21.53
CA ASP A 47 -39.17 57.35 -20.38
C ASP A 47 -39.93 56.01 -20.42
N LEU A 48 -39.22 54.88 -20.35
CA LEU A 48 -39.87 53.59 -20.12
C LEU A 48 -40.33 53.53 -18.67
N GLY A 49 -41.64 53.43 -18.47
CA GLY A 49 -42.20 53.23 -17.14
C GLY A 49 -41.67 51.94 -16.51
N TRP A 50 -41.46 51.94 -15.19
CA TRP A 50 -40.90 50.81 -14.43
C TRP A 50 -41.59 49.46 -14.71
N ARG A 51 -42.89 49.49 -15.05
CA ARG A 51 -43.66 48.29 -15.42
C ARG A 51 -43.26 47.70 -16.77
N GLU A 52 -42.95 48.54 -17.76
CA GLU A 52 -42.53 48.11 -19.09
C GLU A 52 -41.08 47.66 -19.08
N ALA A 53 -40.20 48.37 -18.38
CA ALA A 53 -38.80 47.97 -18.22
C ALA A 53 -38.65 46.60 -17.55
N SER A 54 -39.37 46.36 -16.44
CA SER A 54 -39.36 45.05 -15.75
C SER A 54 -40.03 43.94 -16.55
N PHE A 55 -41.04 44.25 -17.37
CA PHE A 55 -41.64 43.28 -18.28
C PHE A 55 -40.69 42.90 -19.42
N LEU A 56 -39.97 43.87 -19.99
CA LEU A 56 -38.99 43.63 -21.03
C LEU A 56 -37.84 42.76 -20.50
N ALA A 57 -37.34 43.05 -19.30
CA ALA A 57 -36.31 42.25 -18.62
C ALA A 57 -36.80 40.82 -18.34
N ALA A 58 -38.03 40.66 -17.83
CA ALA A 58 -38.61 39.33 -17.60
C ALA A 58 -38.76 38.54 -18.91
N LYS A 59 -39.20 39.20 -19.98
CA LYS A 59 -39.38 38.57 -21.31
C LYS A 59 -38.04 38.18 -21.93
N ALA A 60 -37.00 39.01 -21.77
CA ALA A 60 -35.64 38.68 -22.18
C ALA A 60 -35.09 37.46 -21.43
N ALA A 61 -35.47 37.29 -20.16
CA ALA A 61 -35.18 36.10 -19.35
C ALA A 61 -36.12 34.90 -19.60
N GLY A 62 -37.01 34.97 -20.60
CA GLY A 62 -37.96 33.90 -20.92
C GLY A 62 -39.10 33.71 -19.91
N CYS A 63 -39.32 34.68 -19.02
CA CYS A 63 -40.28 34.62 -17.93
C CYS A 63 -41.49 35.53 -18.17
N GLY A 64 -42.62 35.22 -17.50
CA GLY A 64 -43.89 35.92 -17.65
C GLY A 64 -44.09 37.10 -16.70
N ASN A 65 -45.30 37.68 -16.73
CA ASN A 65 -45.70 38.84 -15.93
C ASN A 65 -45.51 38.70 -14.40
N GLY A 66 -45.55 37.48 -13.87
CA GLY A 66 -45.30 37.20 -12.46
C GLY A 66 -43.87 37.57 -12.06
N PHE A 67 -42.89 37.15 -12.86
CA PHE A 67 -41.48 37.46 -12.63
C PHE A 67 -41.19 38.96 -12.74
N ALA A 68 -41.84 39.65 -13.68
CA ALA A 68 -41.76 41.11 -13.78
C ALA A 68 -42.27 41.84 -12.52
N ARG A 69 -43.26 41.28 -11.81
CA ARG A 69 -43.74 41.82 -10.52
C ARG A 69 -42.72 41.58 -9.41
N SER A 70 -42.18 40.37 -9.33
CA SER A 70 -41.13 40.02 -8.36
C SER A 70 -39.87 40.85 -8.54
N LEU A 71 -39.42 41.08 -9.77
CA LEU A 71 -38.29 41.97 -10.07
C LEU A 71 -38.50 43.38 -9.53
N ARG A 72 -39.70 43.94 -9.70
CA ARG A 72 -40.00 45.27 -9.14
C ARG A 72 -39.99 45.26 -7.61
N ALA A 73 -40.55 44.23 -6.99
CA ALA A 73 -40.51 44.09 -5.52
C ALA A 73 -39.07 44.03 -5.02
N TRP A 74 -38.23 43.16 -5.60
CA TRP A 74 -36.83 43.03 -5.21
C TRP A 74 -36.01 44.30 -5.42
N VAL A 75 -36.27 45.06 -6.48
CA VAL A 75 -35.60 46.34 -6.68
C VAL A 75 -36.04 47.37 -5.64
N TRP A 76 -37.32 47.38 -5.24
CA TRP A 76 -37.78 48.23 -4.14
C TRP A 76 -37.16 47.81 -2.80
N ASP A 77 -37.17 46.52 -2.48
CA ASP A 77 -36.58 45.99 -1.25
C ASP A 77 -35.07 46.29 -1.16
N TYR A 78 -34.35 46.22 -2.28
CA TYR A 78 -32.93 46.56 -2.36
C TYR A 78 -32.66 48.07 -2.24
N LEU A 79 -33.55 48.91 -2.75
CA LEU A 79 -33.43 50.37 -2.62
C LEU A 79 -33.71 50.83 -1.17
N GLU A 80 -34.53 50.09 -0.44
CA GLU A 80 -34.80 50.36 0.99
C GLU A 80 -33.70 49.79 1.90
N ASP A 81 -33.11 48.65 1.55
CA ASP A 81 -31.99 48.02 2.27
C ASP A 81 -31.02 47.36 1.28
N GLU A 82 -29.83 47.94 1.10
CA GLU A 82 -28.79 47.42 0.20
C GLU A 82 -28.31 46.00 0.56
N THR A 83 -28.63 45.50 1.76
CA THR A 83 -28.30 44.12 2.17
C THR A 83 -29.39 43.11 1.84
N SER A 84 -30.58 43.57 1.43
CA SER A 84 -31.73 42.74 1.11
C SER A 84 -31.70 42.24 -0.34
N LEU A 85 -30.82 41.28 -0.61
CA LEU A 85 -30.80 40.56 -1.88
C LEU A 85 -31.86 39.44 -1.90
N PRO A 86 -32.53 39.19 -3.03
CA PRO A 86 -33.49 38.11 -3.14
C PRO A 86 -32.81 36.75 -2.99
N ASN A 87 -32.96 36.13 -1.82
CA ASN A 87 -32.50 34.78 -1.58
C ASN A 87 -33.46 33.79 -2.26
N SER A 88 -32.93 32.97 -3.15
CA SER A 88 -33.66 31.83 -3.71
C SER A 88 -33.96 30.83 -2.59
N GLU A 89 -35.21 30.75 -2.14
CA GLU A 89 -35.68 29.64 -1.29
C GLU A 89 -35.76 28.31 -2.05
N TYR A 90 -35.64 28.34 -3.38
CA TYR A 90 -35.55 27.15 -4.21
C TYR A 90 -34.12 26.60 -4.15
N GLY A 91 -33.94 25.48 -3.43
CA GLY A 91 -32.79 24.59 -3.62
C GLY A 91 -32.12 24.02 -2.37
N ASN A 92 -32.42 24.50 -1.16
CA ASN A 92 -31.74 24.04 0.05
C ASN A 92 -32.63 23.15 0.92
N GLN A 93 -33.03 21.99 0.39
CA GLN A 93 -33.41 20.89 1.27
C GLN A 93 -32.14 20.48 2.01
N LYS A 94 -31.93 20.99 3.23
CA LYS A 94 -30.84 20.53 4.10
C LYS A 94 -31.02 19.03 4.26
N LEU A 95 -30.10 18.26 3.69
CA LEU A 95 -30.03 16.82 3.91
C LEU A 95 -29.98 16.57 5.43
N GLN A 96 -30.76 15.61 5.93
CA GLN A 96 -30.82 15.33 7.38
C GLN A 96 -29.46 14.98 8.00
N ILE A 97 -28.46 14.64 7.17
CA ILE A 97 -27.08 14.39 7.59
C ILE A 97 -26.33 15.63 8.08
N HIS A 98 -26.83 16.84 7.79
CA HIS A 98 -26.27 18.07 8.37
C HIS A 98 -26.62 18.22 9.86
N ASP A 99 -27.48 17.35 10.40
CA ASP A 99 -27.62 17.19 11.84
C ASP A 99 -26.43 16.39 12.38
N GLU A 100 -25.60 17.07 13.15
CA GLU A 100 -24.37 16.52 13.73
C GLU A 100 -24.64 15.29 14.60
N ALA A 101 -25.80 15.22 15.28
CA ALA A 101 -26.16 14.08 16.11
C ALA A 101 -26.42 12.82 15.27
N ILE A 102 -27.07 12.99 14.10
CA ILE A 102 -27.33 11.89 13.16
C ILE A 102 -26.01 11.40 12.54
N ALA A 103 -25.14 12.34 12.12
CA ALA A 103 -23.84 11.99 11.56
C ALA A 103 -22.95 11.24 12.57
N GLN A 104 -22.89 11.70 13.82
CA GLN A 104 -22.13 11.03 14.89
C GLN A 104 -22.67 9.63 15.18
N GLU A 105 -23.99 9.45 15.23
CA GLU A 105 -24.58 8.13 15.51
C GLU A 105 -24.29 7.12 14.39
N ILE A 106 -24.36 7.54 13.12
CA ILE A 106 -23.96 6.72 11.97
C ILE A 106 -22.47 6.38 12.04
N GLN A 107 -21.61 7.35 12.39
CA GLN A 107 -20.17 7.12 12.51
C GLN A 107 -19.85 6.10 13.62
N LEU A 108 -20.50 6.21 14.78
CA LEU A 108 -20.38 5.25 15.88
C LEU A 108 -20.82 3.84 15.45
N HIS A 109 -21.91 3.74 14.69
CA HIS A 109 -22.35 2.47 14.14
C HIS A 109 -21.29 1.87 13.20
N LEU A 110 -20.76 2.64 12.25
CA LEU A 110 -19.73 2.19 11.32
C LEU A 110 -18.45 1.73 12.05
N GLN A 111 -18.04 2.44 13.11
CA GLN A 111 -16.93 2.02 13.96
C GLN A 111 -17.25 0.72 14.72
N SER A 112 -18.47 0.57 15.24
CA SER A 112 -18.91 -0.63 15.97
C SER A 112 -18.91 -1.90 15.11
N LEU A 113 -19.14 -1.77 13.80
CA LEU A 113 -19.16 -2.91 12.87
C LEU A 113 -17.80 -3.60 12.79
N LYS A 114 -16.69 -2.89 13.05
CA LYS A 114 -15.31 -3.39 12.90
C LYS A 114 -15.05 -4.13 11.58
N LYS A 115 -15.82 -3.80 10.53
CA LYS A 115 -15.71 -4.40 9.20
C LYS A 115 -14.90 -3.49 8.30
N LYS A 116 -13.86 -4.03 7.67
CA LYS A 116 -13.07 -3.33 6.64
C LYS A 116 -13.91 -2.95 5.41
N TYR A 117 -14.96 -3.71 5.13
CA TYR A 117 -15.88 -3.49 4.01
C TYR A 117 -17.31 -3.38 4.53
N PHE A 118 -17.93 -2.23 4.33
CA PHE A 118 -19.34 -1.99 4.61
C PHE A 118 -20.04 -1.45 3.36
N THR A 119 -21.36 -1.50 3.36
CA THR A 119 -22.22 -1.02 2.26
C THR A 119 -23.15 0.08 2.78
N ALA A 120 -23.67 0.93 1.88
CA ALA A 120 -24.68 1.92 2.26
C ALA A 120 -25.94 1.25 2.83
N MET A 121 -26.23 0.01 2.41
CA MET A 121 -27.30 -0.81 3.00
C MET A 121 -27.08 -1.18 4.46
N ASP A 122 -25.84 -1.22 4.96
CA ASP A 122 -25.60 -1.44 6.39
C ASP A 122 -26.13 -0.25 7.21
N ILE A 123 -26.00 0.97 6.68
CA ILE A 123 -26.57 2.19 7.28
C ILE A 123 -28.10 2.16 7.21
N VAL A 124 -28.67 1.78 6.06
CA VAL A 124 -30.12 1.64 5.90
C VAL A 124 -30.67 0.64 6.93
N ARG A 125 -30.04 -0.53 7.08
CA ARG A 125 -30.45 -1.55 8.06
C ARG A 125 -30.34 -1.07 9.51
N PHE A 126 -29.32 -0.29 9.83
CA PHE A 126 -29.15 0.32 11.15
C PHE A 126 -30.27 1.32 11.45
N LEU A 127 -30.54 2.23 10.50
CA LEU A 127 -31.60 3.23 10.63
C LEU A 127 -33.01 2.64 10.53
N ASP A 128 -33.15 1.41 10.02
CA ASP A 128 -34.44 0.72 9.96
C ASP A 128 -34.88 0.15 11.33
N GLN A 129 -33.94 0.01 12.28
CA GLN A 129 -34.20 -0.55 13.60
C GLN A 129 -35.21 0.32 14.38
N PRO A 130 -36.20 -0.29 15.06
CA PRO A 130 -37.28 0.46 15.72
C PRO A 130 -36.76 1.37 16.85
N GLU A 131 -35.73 0.93 17.57
CA GLU A 131 -35.08 1.70 18.64
C GLU A 131 -34.39 2.96 18.10
N VAL A 132 -33.65 2.81 17.00
CA VAL A 132 -32.92 3.91 16.33
C VAL A 132 -33.90 4.91 15.72
N LYS A 133 -34.95 4.42 15.06
CA LYS A 133 -36.03 5.30 14.53
C LYS A 133 -36.72 6.11 15.62
N ALA A 134 -37.00 5.49 16.76
CA ALA A 134 -37.63 6.18 17.89
C ALA A 134 -36.71 7.24 18.50
N ARG A 135 -35.41 6.94 18.65
CA ARG A 135 -34.40 7.86 19.19
C ARG A 135 -34.16 9.06 18.28
N LEU A 136 -33.93 8.80 16.99
CA LEU A 136 -33.60 9.83 15.99
C LEU A 136 -34.83 10.49 15.35
N LYS A 137 -36.04 10.07 15.74
CA LYS A 137 -37.33 10.58 15.23
C LYS A 137 -37.42 10.58 13.70
N PHE A 138 -36.89 9.54 13.06
CA PHE A 138 -36.96 9.41 11.60
C PHE A 138 -38.36 8.99 11.15
N PRO A 139 -39.03 9.78 10.27
CA PRO A 139 -40.37 9.43 9.78
C PRO A 139 -40.33 8.30 8.75
N ARG A 140 -39.22 8.15 8.03
CA ARG A 140 -39.03 7.14 6.99
C ARG A 140 -37.57 6.71 6.96
N THR A 141 -37.33 5.42 6.75
CA THR A 141 -35.98 4.89 6.51
C THR A 141 -35.43 5.50 5.21
N PRO A 142 -34.21 6.06 5.22
CA PRO A 142 -33.59 6.59 4.01
C PRO A 142 -33.34 5.48 2.99
N THR A 143 -33.33 5.87 1.71
CA THR A 143 -32.97 4.95 0.64
C THR A 143 -31.47 4.72 0.61
N GLU A 144 -31.03 3.63 -0.03
CA GLU A 144 -29.60 3.35 -0.22
C GLU A 144 -28.88 4.53 -0.88
N HIS A 145 -29.51 5.16 -1.87
CA HIS A 145 -28.95 6.33 -2.56
C HIS A 145 -28.78 7.54 -1.63
N THR A 146 -29.74 7.76 -0.73
CA THR A 146 -29.64 8.82 0.29
C THR A 146 -28.48 8.56 1.24
N CYS A 147 -28.30 7.32 1.71
CA CYS A 147 -27.16 6.95 2.53
C CYS A 147 -25.82 7.06 1.77
N TRP A 148 -25.84 6.84 0.45
CA TRP A 148 -24.70 7.09 -0.43
C TRP A 148 -24.28 8.57 -0.40
N SER A 149 -25.24 9.49 -0.60
CA SER A 149 -24.99 10.94 -0.50
C SER A 149 -24.53 11.36 0.90
N TRP A 150 -25.06 10.74 1.96
CA TRP A 150 -24.64 11.02 3.33
C TRP A 150 -23.19 10.62 3.60
N LEU A 151 -22.74 9.50 3.06
CA LEU A 151 -21.34 9.08 3.17
C LEU A 151 -20.40 10.13 2.56
N TYR A 152 -20.73 10.67 1.38
CA TYR A 152 -19.96 11.78 0.80
C TYR A 152 -19.96 13.04 1.68
N ALA A 153 -21.10 13.39 2.29
CA ALA A 153 -21.20 14.52 3.20
C ALA A 153 -20.39 14.31 4.51
N MET A 154 -20.20 13.06 4.94
CA MET A 154 -19.35 12.65 6.06
C MET A 154 -17.89 12.38 5.65
N GLU A 155 -17.44 12.91 4.52
CA GLU A 155 -16.07 12.75 4.01
C GLU A 155 -15.65 11.28 3.75
N TYR A 156 -16.61 10.40 3.47
CA TYR A 156 -16.33 9.08 2.94
C TYR A 156 -16.35 9.08 1.42
N HIS A 157 -15.32 8.50 0.82
CA HIS A 157 -15.19 8.35 -0.62
C HIS A 157 -15.13 6.88 -1.00
N PHE A 158 -15.89 6.48 -2.03
CA PHE A 158 -15.80 5.14 -2.59
C PHE A 158 -14.66 5.07 -3.61
N SER A 159 -13.46 4.72 -3.16
CA SER A 159 -12.26 4.70 -4.00
C SER A 159 -11.41 3.46 -3.75
N LYS A 160 -10.32 3.34 -4.52
CA LYS A 160 -9.29 2.35 -4.22
C LYS A 160 -8.44 2.89 -3.09
N SER A 161 -8.14 2.05 -2.09
CA SER A 161 -7.17 2.42 -1.05
C SER A 161 -5.85 2.82 -1.73
N SER A 162 -5.34 4.00 -1.40
CA SER A 162 -3.99 4.40 -1.78
C SER A 162 -3.02 3.36 -1.22
N LYS A 163 -1.99 3.02 -2.00
CA LYS A 163 -0.96 2.09 -1.55
C LYS A 163 -0.09 2.85 -0.55
N GLY A 164 -0.06 2.39 0.69
CA GLY A 164 0.79 2.97 1.72
C GLY A 164 2.23 2.61 1.41
N MET A 165 3.15 3.56 1.63
CA MET A 165 4.56 3.22 1.73
C MET A 165 4.80 2.63 3.12
N TYR A 166 5.59 1.57 3.24
CA TYR A 166 6.00 1.05 4.54
C TYR A 166 6.74 2.15 5.30
N ILE A 167 6.17 2.58 6.43
CA ILE A 167 6.88 3.41 7.40
C ILE A 167 7.47 2.43 8.40
N HIS A 168 8.64 1.89 8.07
CA HIS A 168 9.36 0.97 8.95
C HIS A 168 10.33 1.77 9.84
N GLY A 169 10.62 1.25 11.03
CA GLY A 169 11.58 1.79 12.00
C GLY A 169 13.05 1.77 11.53
N HIS A 170 13.32 2.21 10.30
CA HIS A 170 14.64 2.49 9.75
C HIS A 170 15.31 3.70 10.41
N GLU A 171 14.63 4.36 11.34
CA GLU A 171 15.13 5.52 12.09
C GLU A 171 15.92 5.13 13.35
N CYS A 172 16.00 3.84 13.69
CA CYS A 172 16.87 3.38 14.78
C CYS A 172 18.34 3.64 14.42
N GLU A 173 19.09 4.23 15.35
CA GLU A 173 20.46 4.72 15.13
C GLU A 173 21.42 3.60 14.68
N ASP A 174 21.28 2.40 15.25
CA ASP A 174 22.05 1.21 14.87
C ASP A 174 21.77 0.75 13.43
N VAL A 175 20.50 0.79 13.00
CA VAL A 175 20.09 0.47 11.64
C VAL A 175 20.63 1.51 10.66
N VAL A 176 20.59 2.80 11.02
CA VAL A 176 21.15 3.88 10.21
C VAL A 176 22.67 3.74 10.10
N GLU A 177 23.35 3.47 11.20
CA GLU A 177 24.80 3.28 11.24
C GLU A 177 25.24 2.11 10.35
N TYR A 178 24.60 0.94 10.51
CA TYR A 178 24.86 -0.22 9.65
C TYR A 178 24.58 0.10 8.18
N CYS A 179 23.47 0.78 7.89
CA CYS A 179 23.09 1.14 6.54
C CYS A 179 24.14 2.05 5.89
N GLN A 180 24.55 3.13 6.58
CA GLN A 180 25.47 4.13 6.05
C GLN A 180 26.91 3.64 5.97
N ASN A 181 27.38 2.89 6.97
CA ASN A 181 28.79 2.54 7.08
C ASN A 181 29.15 1.17 6.50
N ILE A 182 28.18 0.27 6.34
CA ILE A 182 28.44 -1.11 5.89
C ILE A 182 27.66 -1.40 4.60
N PHE A 183 26.33 -1.27 4.63
CA PHE A 183 25.49 -1.72 3.51
C PHE A 183 25.66 -0.84 2.26
N LEU A 184 25.51 0.48 2.39
CA LEU A 184 25.60 1.38 1.23
C LEU A 184 26.98 1.37 0.56
N PRO A 185 28.12 1.36 1.29
CA PRO A 185 29.44 1.21 0.67
C PRO A 185 29.59 -0.11 -0.11
N GLN A 186 29.18 -1.24 0.47
CA GLN A 186 29.21 -2.53 -0.21
C GLN A 186 28.30 -2.55 -1.45
N TRP A 187 27.12 -1.91 -1.35
CA TRP A 187 26.21 -1.78 -2.48
C TRP A 187 26.80 -0.93 -3.61
N ALA A 188 27.46 0.18 -3.26
CA ALA A 188 28.11 1.08 -4.23
C ALA A 188 29.27 0.41 -4.98
N GLU A 189 29.93 -0.61 -4.41
CA GLU A 189 30.93 -1.42 -5.09
C GLU A 189 30.31 -2.38 -6.12
N LEU A 190 29.10 -2.88 -5.84
CA LEU A 190 28.40 -3.85 -6.70
C LEU A 190 27.57 -3.16 -7.81
N GLU A 191 26.96 -2.02 -7.51
CA GLU A 191 26.03 -1.30 -8.39
C GLU A 191 26.59 -1.02 -9.80
N PRO A 192 27.87 -0.61 -9.99
CA PRO A 192 28.43 -0.36 -11.31
C PRO A 192 28.47 -1.61 -12.20
N ARG A 193 28.50 -2.80 -11.60
CA ARG A 193 28.53 -4.10 -12.30
C ARG A 193 27.14 -4.69 -12.49
N MET A 194 26.09 -4.01 -12.02
CA MET A 194 24.70 -4.43 -12.16
C MET A 194 24.04 -3.82 -13.40
N MET A 195 23.04 -4.52 -13.94
CA MET A 195 22.19 -4.03 -15.02
C MET A 195 21.28 -2.92 -14.50
N LYS A 196 21.23 -1.78 -15.20
CA LYS A 196 20.35 -0.67 -14.86
C LYS A 196 19.20 -0.61 -15.85
N TRP A 197 18.00 -0.34 -15.35
CA TRP A 197 16.80 -0.16 -16.18
C TRP A 197 16.44 1.32 -16.20
N SER A 198 16.25 1.87 -17.40
CA SER A 198 15.74 3.23 -17.57
C SER A 198 14.24 3.28 -17.23
N ALA A 199 13.70 4.48 -17.02
CA ALA A 199 12.26 4.68 -16.82
C ALA A 199 11.41 4.25 -18.03
N ASN A 200 12.03 4.04 -19.20
CA ASN A 200 11.39 3.60 -20.43
C ASN A 200 11.58 2.10 -20.69
N ASP A 201 11.95 1.31 -19.66
CA ASP A 201 12.30 -0.10 -19.74
C ASP A 201 13.54 -0.41 -20.63
N ASP A 202 14.35 0.60 -20.95
CA ASP A 202 15.61 0.36 -21.65
C ASP A 202 16.66 -0.23 -20.71
N VAL A 203 17.35 -1.25 -21.18
CA VAL A 203 18.43 -1.90 -20.46
C VAL A 203 19.74 -1.18 -20.73
N THR A 204 20.39 -0.72 -19.66
CA THR A 204 21.80 -0.35 -19.69
C THR A 204 22.62 -1.49 -19.11
N ILE A 205 23.40 -2.14 -19.98
CA ILE A 205 24.37 -3.17 -19.59
C ILE A 205 25.59 -2.44 -19.04
N PRO A 206 26.15 -2.89 -17.90
CA PRO A 206 27.34 -2.26 -17.33
C PRO A 206 28.55 -2.41 -18.26
N ASP A 207 29.33 -1.34 -18.39
CA ASP A 207 30.61 -1.38 -19.10
C ASP A 207 31.66 -1.97 -18.15
N LEU A 208 32.06 -3.22 -18.40
CA LEU A 208 33.04 -3.94 -17.60
C LEU A 208 34.43 -3.59 -18.14
N HIS A 209 35.07 -2.61 -17.51
CA HIS A 209 36.31 -2.00 -18.00
C HIS A 209 37.57 -2.84 -17.68
N HIS A 210 37.51 -3.80 -16.75
CA HIS A 210 38.68 -4.57 -16.32
C HIS A 210 38.60 -6.07 -16.63
N ILE A 211 39.74 -6.65 -17.01
CA ILE A 211 39.88 -8.09 -17.27
C ILE A 211 39.58 -8.87 -15.96
N GLY A 212 38.56 -9.71 -16.00
CA GLY A 212 38.13 -10.53 -14.85
C GLY A 212 36.90 -10.00 -14.12
N GLU A 213 36.39 -8.81 -14.48
CA GLU A 213 35.12 -8.33 -13.95
C GLU A 213 33.96 -9.15 -14.50
N LYS A 214 33.06 -9.53 -13.59
CA LYS A 214 31.86 -10.30 -13.91
C LYS A 214 30.64 -9.43 -13.68
N GLN A 215 29.67 -9.52 -14.58
CA GLN A 215 28.39 -8.85 -14.41
C GLN A 215 27.69 -9.39 -13.15
N VAL A 216 27.18 -8.51 -12.30
CA VAL A 216 26.43 -8.88 -11.10
C VAL A 216 24.94 -8.85 -11.40
N ILE A 217 24.25 -9.94 -11.07
CA ILE A 217 22.81 -10.04 -11.21
C ILE A 217 22.23 -10.19 -9.82
N LEU A 218 21.50 -9.17 -9.38
CA LEU A 218 20.78 -9.24 -8.12
C LEU A 218 19.62 -10.25 -8.25
N VAL A 219 19.47 -11.12 -7.26
CA VAL A 219 18.34 -12.05 -7.12
C VAL A 219 17.74 -11.83 -5.75
N THR A 220 16.52 -11.30 -5.65
CA THR A 220 15.90 -10.98 -4.35
C THR A 220 14.88 -12.03 -3.95
N HIS A 221 14.88 -12.45 -2.69
CA HIS A 221 13.86 -13.31 -2.12
C HIS A 221 12.87 -12.49 -1.29
N ASP A 222 11.58 -12.77 -1.43
CA ASP A 222 10.54 -12.19 -0.56
C ASP A 222 9.38 -13.17 -0.34
N GLU A 223 8.66 -12.99 0.78
CA GLU A 223 7.42 -13.69 1.15
C GLU A 223 6.21 -12.78 0.91
N SER A 224 5.30 -13.20 0.05
CA SER A 224 4.00 -12.54 -0.13
C SER A 224 2.86 -13.39 0.42
N ARG A 225 1.94 -12.76 1.15
CA ARG A 225 0.72 -13.41 1.66
C ARG A 225 -0.50 -12.93 0.88
N PHE A 226 -1.30 -13.89 0.42
CA PHE A 226 -2.54 -13.67 -0.30
C PHE A 226 -3.71 -14.26 0.47
N TYR A 227 -4.75 -13.45 0.70
CA TYR A 227 -6.03 -13.90 1.21
C TYR A 227 -7.05 -13.98 0.08
N ALA A 228 -8.00 -14.92 0.21
CA ALA A 228 -9.08 -15.13 -0.76
C ALA A 228 -9.90 -13.86 -1.09
N ASN A 229 -9.90 -12.85 -0.22
CA ASN A 229 -10.68 -11.61 -0.37
C ASN A 229 -9.84 -10.38 -0.75
N ASP A 230 -8.54 -10.50 -1.00
CA ASP A 230 -7.64 -9.36 -1.26
C ASP A 230 -7.94 -8.64 -2.58
N ARG A 231 -8.72 -9.26 -3.47
CA ARG A 231 -9.12 -8.67 -4.76
C ARG A 231 -10.23 -7.62 -4.63
N ARG A 232 -10.73 -7.34 -3.42
CA ARG A 232 -11.74 -6.29 -3.21
C ARG A 232 -11.05 -4.92 -3.10
N ALA A 233 -10.71 -4.38 -4.27
CA ALA A 233 -9.88 -3.18 -4.41
C ALA A 233 -10.60 -1.86 -4.08
N LYS A 234 -11.94 -1.83 -4.13
CA LYS A 234 -12.75 -0.63 -3.82
C LYS A 234 -13.49 -0.82 -2.51
N ARG A 235 -13.46 0.21 -1.67
CA ARG A 235 -14.25 0.31 -0.44
C ARG A 235 -14.54 1.77 -0.12
N TRP A 236 -15.43 2.00 0.84
CA TRP A 236 -15.58 3.30 1.45
C TRP A 236 -14.37 3.59 2.34
N LEU A 237 -13.75 4.74 2.11
CA LEU A 237 -12.60 5.25 2.84
C LEU A 237 -12.96 6.60 3.43
N HIS A 238 -12.68 6.78 4.71
CA HIS A 238 -12.75 8.11 5.31
C HIS A 238 -11.53 8.92 4.89
N SER A 239 -11.67 10.22 4.69
CA SER A 239 -10.56 11.12 4.30
C SER A 239 -9.35 11.07 5.25
N SER A 240 -9.57 10.74 6.52
CA SER A 240 -8.50 10.60 7.52
C SER A 240 -7.83 9.22 7.57
N GLU A 241 -8.28 8.25 6.77
CA GLU A 241 -7.79 6.88 6.82
C GLU A 241 -6.43 6.76 6.13
N LYS A 242 -5.43 6.24 6.85
CA LYS A 242 -4.08 6.07 6.31
C LYS A 242 -4.04 4.88 5.34
N PRO A 243 -3.31 5.02 4.23
CA PRO A 243 -3.17 3.93 3.27
C PRO A 243 -2.43 2.73 3.87
N GLU A 244 -2.92 1.53 3.58
CA GLU A 244 -2.27 0.29 3.97
C GLU A 244 -1.21 -0.12 2.92
N PRO A 245 -0.06 -0.66 3.34
CA PRO A 245 0.96 -1.11 2.41
C PRO A 245 0.49 -2.34 1.63
N VAL A 246 0.76 -2.34 0.32
CA VAL A 246 0.50 -3.48 -0.57
C VAL A 246 1.81 -3.82 -1.28
N GLY A 247 2.25 -5.07 -1.16
CA GLY A 247 3.44 -5.57 -1.86
C GLY A 247 3.30 -5.43 -3.38
N LYS A 248 4.38 -5.00 -4.06
CA LYS A 248 4.45 -5.00 -5.52
C LYS A 248 4.75 -6.42 -5.99
N GLU A 249 4.04 -6.91 -7.01
CA GLU A 249 4.40 -8.14 -7.70
C GLU A 249 5.64 -7.88 -8.57
N LEU A 250 6.78 -8.47 -8.22
CA LEU A 250 8.01 -8.45 -9.00
C LEU A 250 8.09 -9.69 -9.91
N GLY A 251 8.89 -9.63 -10.98
CA GLY A 251 9.04 -10.71 -11.97
C GLY A 251 9.74 -11.97 -11.42
N TRP A 252 9.17 -13.15 -11.68
CA TRP A 252 9.64 -14.42 -11.08
C TRP A 252 10.81 -15.03 -11.85
N LEU A 253 11.80 -15.61 -11.14
CA LEU A 253 12.83 -16.45 -11.74
C LEU A 253 12.21 -17.79 -12.21
N LYS A 254 12.26 -18.05 -13.53
CA LYS A 254 11.70 -19.24 -14.19
C LYS A 254 12.69 -19.77 -15.22
N SER A 255 12.62 -21.06 -15.54
CA SER A 255 13.31 -21.64 -16.70
C SER A 255 12.84 -20.99 -18.01
N LYS A 256 13.69 -20.98 -19.04
CA LYS A 256 13.39 -20.48 -20.39
C LYS A 256 12.13 -21.10 -20.99
N ASP A 257 11.86 -22.37 -20.66
CA ASP A 257 10.67 -23.10 -21.11
C ASP A 257 9.43 -22.84 -20.23
N GLY A 258 9.58 -22.06 -19.14
CA GLY A 258 8.50 -21.69 -18.21
C GLY A 258 8.00 -22.81 -17.30
N THR A 259 8.52 -24.03 -17.43
CA THR A 259 8.10 -25.24 -16.71
C THR A 259 8.59 -25.28 -15.26
N ARG A 260 9.86 -24.92 -15.02
CA ARG A 260 10.44 -24.80 -13.67
C ARG A 260 10.32 -23.36 -13.20
N LYS A 261 9.78 -23.16 -12.00
CA LYS A 261 9.63 -21.85 -11.36
C LYS A 261 10.17 -21.96 -9.93
N THR A 262 10.86 -20.93 -9.47
CA THR A 262 11.34 -20.85 -8.08
C THR A 262 10.24 -20.44 -7.11
N CYS A 263 9.11 -19.93 -7.60
CA CYS A 263 7.96 -19.55 -6.79
C CYS A 263 7.30 -20.78 -6.18
N ILE A 264 7.28 -20.84 -4.85
CA ILE A 264 6.59 -21.89 -4.09
C ILE A 264 5.28 -21.31 -3.57
N LEU A 265 4.16 -21.88 -4.03
CA LEU A 265 2.82 -21.57 -3.51
C LEU A 265 2.47 -22.59 -2.43
N PHE A 266 2.08 -22.08 -1.26
CA PHE A 266 1.92 -22.90 -0.08
C PHE A 266 0.73 -22.45 0.76
N LYS A 267 -0.09 -23.39 1.25
CA LYS A 267 -1.21 -23.08 2.14
C LYS A 267 -0.76 -23.23 3.59
N ALA A 268 -0.40 -22.11 4.21
CA ALA A 268 0.05 -22.09 5.60
C ALA A 268 -1.03 -22.57 6.59
N GLY A 269 -0.62 -23.41 7.55
CA GLY A 269 -1.41 -23.82 8.72
C GLY A 269 -1.17 -25.28 9.14
N THR A 270 -1.37 -25.56 10.43
CA THR A 270 -1.18 -26.88 11.05
C THR A 270 -2.01 -28.00 10.40
N ASN A 271 -3.24 -27.69 9.98
CA ASN A 271 -4.14 -28.63 9.27
C ASN A 271 -4.10 -28.43 7.74
N ARG A 272 -2.99 -27.91 7.22
CA ARG A 272 -2.78 -27.65 5.78
C ARG A 272 -1.40 -28.16 5.38
N ASP A 273 -0.61 -27.36 4.66
CA ASP A 273 0.68 -27.76 4.14
C ASP A 273 1.81 -27.58 5.18
N GLY A 274 1.50 -26.98 6.34
CA GLY A 274 2.45 -26.73 7.43
C GLY A 274 2.90 -25.27 7.51
N TYR A 275 4.18 -25.04 7.84
CA TYR A 275 4.85 -23.74 7.82
C TYR A 275 6.15 -23.84 7.02
N PHE A 276 6.47 -22.81 6.24
CA PHE A 276 7.72 -22.73 5.48
C PHE A 276 8.89 -22.62 6.45
N ASN A 277 9.86 -23.51 6.32
CA ASN A 277 11.00 -23.60 7.22
C ASN A 277 12.34 -23.37 6.48
N CYS A 278 13.44 -23.40 7.21
CA CYS A 278 14.77 -23.15 6.64
C CYS A 278 15.20 -24.24 5.63
N GLU A 279 14.76 -25.49 5.78
CA GLU A 279 15.07 -26.56 4.82
C GLU A 279 14.35 -26.32 3.49
N ASP A 280 13.12 -25.81 3.55
CA ASP A 280 12.37 -25.38 2.36
C ASP A 280 13.09 -24.22 1.66
N LEU A 281 13.56 -23.23 2.42
CA LEU A 281 14.36 -22.11 1.89
C LEU A 281 15.63 -22.61 1.20
N CYS A 282 16.43 -23.46 1.86
CA CYS A 282 17.64 -24.01 1.27
C CYS A 282 17.33 -24.76 -0.03
N SER A 283 16.28 -25.58 -0.03
CA SER A 283 15.83 -26.31 -1.22
C SER A 283 15.43 -25.35 -2.36
N GLN A 284 14.71 -24.28 -2.03
CA GLN A 284 14.31 -23.26 -2.99
C GLN A 284 15.51 -22.52 -3.59
N VAL A 285 16.48 -22.14 -2.75
CA VAL A 285 17.70 -21.45 -3.19
C VAL A 285 18.56 -22.35 -4.07
N LEU A 286 18.66 -23.65 -3.77
CA LEU A 286 19.36 -24.62 -4.63
C LEU A 286 18.74 -24.69 -6.04
N VAL A 287 17.41 -24.72 -6.12
CA VAL A 287 16.71 -24.66 -7.43
C VAL A 287 17.01 -23.36 -8.15
N ALA A 288 17.07 -22.23 -7.44
CA ALA A 288 17.39 -20.93 -8.02
C ALA A 288 18.83 -20.84 -8.53
N ILE A 289 19.80 -21.42 -7.80
CA ILE A 289 21.20 -21.51 -8.23
C ILE A 289 21.29 -22.31 -9.53
N ASN A 290 20.68 -23.51 -9.58
CA ASN A 290 20.68 -24.34 -10.79
C ASN A 290 20.07 -23.60 -11.99
N LEU A 291 18.94 -22.92 -11.77
CA LEU A 291 18.32 -22.11 -12.82
C LEU A 291 19.22 -20.95 -13.24
N PHE A 292 19.87 -20.27 -12.30
CA PHE A 292 20.78 -19.18 -12.62
C PHE A 292 21.94 -19.65 -13.51
N GLU A 293 22.56 -20.78 -13.16
CA GLU A 293 23.64 -21.38 -13.95
C GLU A 293 23.18 -21.82 -15.36
N GLU A 294 21.96 -22.35 -15.49
CA GLU A 294 21.35 -22.67 -16.79
C GLU A 294 21.12 -21.40 -17.66
N HIS A 295 20.77 -20.27 -17.05
CA HIS A 295 20.53 -19.02 -17.78
C HIS A 295 21.82 -18.33 -18.21
N PHE A 296 22.86 -18.41 -17.40
CA PHE A 296 24.13 -17.72 -17.61
C PHE A 296 25.30 -18.72 -17.67
N PRO A 297 25.38 -19.56 -18.71
CA PRO A 297 26.49 -20.49 -18.88
C PRO A 297 27.78 -19.72 -19.16
N GLY A 298 28.92 -20.23 -18.65
CA GLY A 298 30.25 -19.69 -18.97
C GLY A 298 30.86 -18.77 -17.91
N GLY A 299 30.20 -18.57 -16.76
CA GLY A 299 30.83 -18.00 -15.56
C GLY A 299 31.25 -16.52 -15.66
N SER A 300 30.77 -15.79 -16.68
CA SER A 300 30.95 -14.35 -16.87
C SER A 300 30.05 -13.50 -15.97
N THR A 301 29.14 -14.13 -15.22
CA THR A 301 28.18 -13.51 -14.32
C THR A 301 28.34 -14.03 -12.89
N VAL A 302 27.89 -13.21 -11.93
CA VAL A 302 27.81 -13.56 -10.50
C VAL A 302 26.40 -13.21 -10.01
N ALA A 303 25.76 -14.12 -9.30
CA ALA A 303 24.49 -13.84 -8.63
C ALA A 303 24.76 -13.19 -7.26
N ALA A 304 24.13 -12.06 -6.99
CA ALA A 304 24.04 -11.47 -5.65
C ALA A 304 22.66 -11.80 -5.08
N PHE A 305 22.58 -12.69 -4.08
CA PHE A 305 21.30 -13.03 -3.47
C PHE A 305 20.98 -12.07 -2.31
N GLY A 306 19.85 -11.38 -2.40
CA GLY A 306 19.32 -10.50 -1.36
C GLY A 306 18.15 -11.15 -0.63
N PHE A 307 18.26 -11.27 0.69
CA PHE A 307 17.20 -11.77 1.57
C PHE A 307 16.86 -10.71 2.63
N ASP A 308 15.65 -10.76 3.17
CA ASP A 308 15.34 -10.03 4.39
C ASP A 308 15.94 -10.73 5.62
N ASN A 309 15.91 -10.04 6.77
CA ASN A 309 16.39 -10.57 8.05
C ASN A 309 15.30 -11.36 8.80
N ALA A 310 14.40 -12.04 8.09
CA ALA A 310 13.41 -12.90 8.73
C ALA A 310 14.10 -14.00 9.57
N HIS A 311 13.51 -14.34 10.73
CA HIS A 311 14.10 -15.31 11.66
C HIS A 311 14.37 -16.68 11.01
N GLY A 312 13.55 -17.07 10.01
CA GLY A 312 13.75 -18.30 9.25
C GLY A 312 15.04 -18.31 8.42
N HIS A 313 15.51 -17.14 7.96
CA HIS A 313 16.74 -16.99 7.16
C HIS A 313 18.00 -17.03 8.02
N GLN A 314 17.87 -16.81 9.33
CA GLN A 314 18.98 -16.77 10.29
C GLN A 314 19.12 -18.08 11.08
N LYS A 315 18.42 -19.15 10.68
CA LYS A 315 18.51 -20.44 11.38
C LYS A 315 19.93 -20.98 11.25
N HIS A 316 20.56 -21.25 12.39
CA HIS A 316 21.81 -21.99 12.40
C HIS A 316 21.58 -23.46 11.99
N PRO A 317 22.61 -24.13 11.42
CA PRO A 317 22.60 -25.58 11.25
C PRO A 317 22.23 -26.30 12.55
N ASP A 318 21.56 -27.45 12.45
CA ASP A 318 21.09 -28.19 13.63
C ASP A 318 22.24 -28.59 14.58
N ASN A 319 23.43 -28.82 14.02
CA ASN A 319 24.65 -29.14 14.78
C ASN A 319 25.48 -27.91 15.17
N ALA A 320 24.98 -26.69 14.99
CA ALA A 320 25.76 -25.48 15.26
C ALA A 320 26.08 -25.30 16.76
N LEU A 321 27.17 -24.58 17.01
CA LEU A 321 27.62 -24.23 18.36
C LEU A 321 26.62 -23.28 19.02
N SER A 322 26.21 -23.60 20.25
CA SER A 322 25.32 -22.73 21.02
C SER A 322 25.70 -22.75 22.48
N ALA A 323 26.46 -21.73 22.91
CA ALA A 323 26.87 -21.58 24.31
C ALA A 323 25.69 -21.59 25.30
N ARG A 324 24.52 -21.08 24.88
CA ARG A 324 23.29 -21.08 25.68
C ARG A 324 22.76 -22.48 26.00
N HIS A 325 22.97 -23.43 25.10
CA HIS A 325 22.43 -24.79 25.21
C HIS A 325 23.50 -25.83 25.50
N MET A 326 24.75 -25.42 25.73
CA MET A 326 25.82 -26.34 26.08
C MET A 326 25.60 -26.90 27.51
N PRO A 327 25.77 -28.22 27.70
CA PRO A 327 25.87 -28.82 29.02
C PRO A 327 26.99 -28.19 29.85
N LYS A 328 26.76 -28.06 31.17
CA LYS A 328 27.80 -27.64 32.11
C LYS A 328 28.62 -28.79 32.69
N LYS A 329 28.21 -30.03 32.42
CA LYS A 329 28.81 -31.24 32.98
C LYS A 329 28.97 -32.27 31.88
N THR A 330 29.96 -33.13 32.04
CA THR A 330 30.18 -34.27 31.16
C THR A 330 28.97 -35.19 31.18
N GLN A 331 28.30 -35.33 30.04
CA GLN A 331 27.08 -36.12 29.90
C GLN A 331 26.82 -36.50 28.44
N HIS A 332 25.91 -37.46 28.23
CA HIS A 332 25.40 -37.74 26.89
C HIS A 332 24.61 -36.54 26.40
N TRP A 333 24.99 -36.02 25.24
CA TRP A 333 24.38 -34.82 24.68
C TRP A 333 24.21 -34.98 23.16
N TRP A 334 22.96 -34.87 22.72
CA TRP A 334 22.56 -35.00 21.32
C TRP A 334 21.93 -33.69 20.80
N GLY A 335 22.39 -32.57 21.35
CA GLY A 335 21.83 -31.24 21.09
C GLY A 335 20.44 -31.02 21.71
N THR A 336 19.94 -29.78 21.63
CA THR A 336 18.63 -29.40 22.18
C THR A 336 17.47 -30.15 21.52
N SER A 337 17.61 -30.51 20.25
CA SER A 337 16.62 -31.28 19.49
C SER A 337 16.69 -32.78 19.78
N GLY A 338 17.76 -33.26 20.42
CA GLY A 338 18.04 -34.68 20.61
C GLY A 338 18.39 -35.44 19.32
N LYS A 339 18.60 -34.74 18.20
CA LYS A 339 18.76 -35.36 16.88
C LYS A 339 20.20 -35.42 16.39
N CYS A 340 21.08 -34.53 16.84
CA CYS A 340 22.43 -34.45 16.33
C CYS A 340 23.42 -33.91 17.38
N ILE A 341 24.64 -34.44 17.36
CA ILE A 341 25.71 -33.89 18.18
C ILE A 341 26.14 -32.53 17.65
N MET A 342 26.54 -31.66 18.57
CA MET A 342 27.11 -30.36 18.25
C MET A 342 28.45 -30.52 17.50
N ARG A 343 28.70 -29.71 16.48
CA ARG A 343 29.97 -29.71 15.74
C ARG A 343 31.11 -29.17 16.60
N ASN A 344 32.34 -29.47 16.20
CA ASN A 344 33.53 -28.94 16.87
C ASN A 344 33.66 -27.40 16.72
N GLY A 345 34.31 -26.81 17.71
CA GLY A 345 34.70 -25.41 17.73
C GLY A 345 35.94 -25.17 16.88
N ILE A 346 36.16 -23.90 16.53
CA ILE A 346 37.43 -23.43 15.99
C ILE A 346 37.84 -22.25 16.87
N LEU A 347 39.01 -22.33 17.49
CA LEU A 347 39.56 -21.28 18.31
C LEU A 347 40.06 -20.10 17.45
N PRO A 348 40.31 -18.91 18.02
CA PRO A 348 40.79 -17.75 17.26
C PRO A 348 42.11 -17.97 16.52
N ASP A 349 42.91 -18.95 16.94
CA ASP A 349 44.16 -19.36 16.29
C ASP A 349 43.95 -20.39 15.16
N GLY A 350 42.70 -20.77 14.87
CA GLY A 350 42.31 -21.75 13.86
C GLY A 350 42.37 -23.20 14.33
N THR A 351 42.76 -23.45 15.59
CA THR A 351 42.83 -24.83 16.10
C THR A 351 41.42 -25.38 16.38
N PRO A 352 41.14 -26.65 16.01
CA PRO A 352 39.85 -27.26 16.31
C PRO A 352 39.72 -27.52 17.82
N GLN A 353 38.55 -27.21 18.36
CA GLN A 353 38.17 -27.53 19.73
C GLN A 353 37.14 -28.65 19.72
N ASP A 354 37.55 -29.83 20.18
CA ASP A 354 36.65 -30.96 20.36
C ASP A 354 35.74 -30.75 21.57
N PHE A 355 34.44 -30.92 21.37
CA PHE A 355 33.44 -30.85 22.44
C PHE A 355 33.02 -32.21 22.98
N TYR A 356 33.52 -33.29 22.40
CA TYR A 356 33.22 -34.66 22.81
C TYR A 356 34.52 -35.41 23.04
N TYR A 357 34.52 -36.23 24.08
CA TYR A 357 35.59 -37.18 24.29
C TYR A 357 35.60 -38.22 23.15
N PRO A 358 36.79 -38.68 22.74
CA PRO A 358 36.89 -39.70 21.71
C PRO A 358 36.26 -41.02 22.19
N ASP A 359 35.78 -41.85 21.26
CA ASP A 359 35.09 -43.10 21.57
C ASP A 359 35.96 -44.10 22.35
N ASN A 360 37.29 -43.94 22.31
CA ASN A 360 38.25 -44.75 23.06
C ASN A 360 38.63 -44.15 24.44
N HIS A 361 37.96 -43.09 24.89
CA HIS A 361 38.27 -42.45 26.16
C HIS A 361 37.97 -43.41 27.34
N PRO A 362 38.91 -43.64 28.28
CA PRO A 362 38.82 -44.71 29.27
C PRO A 362 37.68 -44.54 30.29
N GLN A 363 37.21 -43.31 30.52
CA GLN A 363 36.16 -43.02 31.52
C GLN A 363 34.90 -42.42 30.93
N TYR A 364 35.00 -41.73 29.79
CA TYR A 364 33.90 -40.90 29.25
C TYR A 364 33.74 -41.02 27.72
N PRO A 365 33.72 -42.23 27.14
CA PRO A 365 33.72 -42.39 25.69
C PRO A 365 32.47 -41.76 25.05
N GLY A 366 32.68 -40.86 24.07
CA GLY A 366 31.59 -40.21 23.33
C GLY A 366 30.72 -39.24 24.14
N LEU A 367 31.12 -38.91 25.37
CA LEU A 367 30.41 -37.93 26.20
C LEU A 367 30.84 -36.51 25.84
N PHE A 368 29.93 -35.54 26.01
CA PHE A 368 30.26 -34.13 25.89
C PHE A 368 31.28 -33.74 26.96
N ASN A 369 32.33 -33.00 26.62
CA ASN A 369 33.42 -32.62 27.53
C ASN A 369 33.01 -31.48 28.47
#